data_AF-A0A1T5K442-F1
#
_entry.id   AF-A0A1T5K442-F1
#
_cell.length_a   1.000
_cell.length_b   1.000
_cell.length_c   1.000
_cell.angle_alpha   90.00
_cell.angle_beta   90.00
_cell.angle_gamma   90.00
#
_symmetry.space_group_name_H-M   'P 1'
#
loop_
_entity.id
_entity.type
_entity.pdbx_description
1 polymer ?
#
loop_
_entity_poly.entity_id
_entity_poly.type
_entity_poly.pdbx_seq_one_letter_code
_entity_poly.pdbx_strand_id
1 'polypeptide(L)'
;MRNKLIIILFCFFILGTISAFSEENAVYSDKYVQQLEREIDSLKSELNSKNNRIYSLETKLYDKDNEILELKRSVENWKDQINLLSEGSKDQNTKITILEGQLEQKNTKILNLERSLTDKNNEIKNLNNDLNEKNNEIKALKSNISGQASRIDALEGNLDEKATKLDKLESELVEKDIDINNYTYQLDKESLLKNNLDYKTSQLELEVEILRDKYADDNDDDDDDDNDLEDIEDMLEDDYDEYEDDDVTFDFDDFRVSQRSNGDIRVKLYGDNFDKRDEWKDRDKSEFRDFIEDLCDDIDKDFNEDIIVYVYDEDDDEVAEYEYDHRDNKISDRDEY
;
A
#
# COMPACT_ATOMS: atom_id res chain seq x y z
N MET A 1 -82.32 -192.05 62.79
CA MET A 1 -81.23 -191.11 63.14
C MET A 1 -80.65 -190.36 61.93
N ARG A 2 -80.45 -191.00 60.77
CA ARG A 2 -79.89 -190.36 59.56
C ARG A 2 -80.60 -189.07 59.07
N ASN A 3 -81.93 -189.04 58.96
CA ASN A 3 -82.65 -187.85 58.41
C ASN A 3 -82.54 -186.59 59.28
N LYS A 4 -82.52 -186.72 60.61
CA LYS A 4 -82.34 -185.56 61.51
C LYS A 4 -80.93 -184.96 61.37
N LEU A 5 -79.92 -185.81 61.18
CA LEU A 5 -78.55 -185.37 60.94
C LEU A 5 -78.41 -184.64 59.60
N ILE A 6 -79.08 -185.12 58.55
CA ILE A 6 -79.09 -184.48 57.21
C ILE A 6 -79.73 -183.09 57.26
N ILE A 7 -80.88 -182.94 57.94
CA ILE A 7 -81.56 -181.63 58.09
C ILE A 7 -80.69 -180.65 58.87
N ILE A 8 -80.07 -181.10 59.96
CA ILE A 8 -79.15 -180.27 60.76
C ILE A 8 -77.95 -179.83 59.90
N LEU A 9 -77.32 -180.75 59.17
CA LEU A 9 -76.21 -180.43 58.27
C LEU A 9 -76.62 -179.46 57.14
N PHE A 10 -77.83 -179.61 56.58
CA PHE A 10 -78.36 -178.73 55.55
C PHE A 10 -78.71 -177.33 56.10
N CYS A 11 -79.26 -177.23 57.31
CA CYS A 11 -79.46 -175.95 57.99
C CYS A 11 -78.13 -175.26 58.28
N PHE A 12 -77.09 -175.98 58.77
CA PHE A 12 -75.76 -175.42 58.95
C PHE A 12 -75.14 -174.92 57.64
N PHE A 13 -75.36 -175.63 56.53
CA PHE A 13 -74.94 -175.19 55.21
C PHE A 13 -75.67 -173.91 54.78
N ILE A 14 -77.01 -173.87 54.89
CA ILE A 14 -77.80 -172.68 54.54
C ILE A 14 -77.42 -171.47 55.41
N LEU A 15 -77.35 -171.64 56.74
CA LEU A 15 -76.91 -170.60 57.67
C LEU A 15 -75.48 -170.14 57.35
N GLY A 16 -74.57 -171.05 57.02
CA GLY A 16 -73.23 -170.73 56.57
C GLY A 16 -73.21 -169.92 55.27
N THR A 17 -74.05 -170.27 54.28
CA THR A 17 -74.15 -169.53 53.02
C THR A 17 -74.79 -168.15 53.17
N ILE A 18 -75.82 -168.01 54.01
CA ILE A 18 -76.46 -166.71 54.31
C ILE A 18 -75.48 -165.83 55.10
N SER A 19 -74.75 -166.41 56.06
CA SER A 19 -73.70 -165.70 56.80
C SER A 19 -72.59 -165.22 55.86
N ALA A 20 -72.10 -166.10 54.98
CA ALA A 20 -71.06 -165.74 54.00
C ALA A 20 -71.53 -164.66 53.02
N PHE A 21 -72.76 -164.73 52.52
CA PHE A 21 -73.32 -163.71 51.64
C PHE A 21 -73.57 -162.37 52.36
N SER A 22 -74.01 -162.42 53.61
CA SER A 22 -74.16 -161.23 54.47
C SER A 22 -72.80 -160.58 54.76
N GLU A 23 -71.78 -161.37 55.06
CA GLU A 23 -70.40 -160.90 55.25
C GLU A 23 -69.83 -160.30 53.96
N GLU A 24 -69.99 -160.98 52.83
CA GLU A 24 -69.55 -160.49 51.53
C GLU A 24 -70.22 -159.16 51.17
N ASN A 25 -71.54 -159.03 51.33
CA ASN A 25 -72.28 -157.80 51.09
C ASN A 25 -71.88 -156.67 52.07
N ALA A 26 -71.61 -157.00 53.34
CA ALA A 26 -71.08 -156.04 54.30
C ALA A 26 -69.68 -155.54 53.91
N VAL A 27 -68.81 -156.43 53.43
CA VAL A 27 -67.46 -156.09 52.93
C VAL A 27 -67.53 -155.21 51.67
N TYR A 28 -68.43 -155.51 50.72
CA TYR A 28 -68.63 -154.66 49.54
C TYR A 28 -69.14 -153.26 49.92
N SER A 29 -70.12 -153.19 50.82
CA SER A 29 -70.64 -151.91 51.33
C SER A 29 -69.56 -151.10 52.06
N ASP A 30 -68.75 -151.75 52.90
CA ASP A 30 -67.66 -151.12 53.64
C ASP A 30 -66.58 -150.57 52.69
N LYS A 31 -66.21 -151.32 51.66
CA LYS A 31 -65.26 -150.88 50.64
C LYS A 31 -65.76 -149.66 49.86
N TYR A 32 -67.05 -149.60 49.55
CA TYR A 32 -67.66 -148.45 48.88
C TYR A 32 -67.71 -147.21 49.78
N VAL A 33 -68.06 -147.38 51.07
CA VAL A 33 -68.00 -146.31 52.07
C VAL A 33 -66.57 -145.78 52.22
N GLN A 34 -65.57 -146.65 52.36
CA GLN A 34 -64.16 -146.24 52.43
C GLN A 34 -63.70 -145.48 51.17
N GLN A 35 -64.22 -145.81 49.99
CA GLN A 35 -63.91 -145.08 48.76
C GLN A 35 -64.50 -143.67 48.79
N LEU A 36 -65.77 -143.54 49.17
CA LEU A 36 -66.42 -142.23 49.32
C LEU A 36 -65.75 -141.37 50.39
N GLU A 37 -65.32 -141.95 51.51
CA GLU A 37 -64.58 -141.24 52.57
C GLU A 37 -63.26 -140.67 52.04
N ARG A 38 -62.49 -141.47 51.28
CA ARG A 38 -61.24 -141.01 50.63
C ARG A 38 -61.50 -139.87 49.64
N GLU A 39 -62.59 -139.96 48.87
CA GLU A 39 -62.97 -138.91 47.91
C GLU A 39 -63.37 -137.63 48.63
N ILE A 40 -64.19 -137.73 49.69
CA ILE A 40 -64.57 -136.61 50.55
C ILE A 40 -63.33 -135.94 51.15
N ASP A 41 -62.37 -136.70 51.66
CA ASP A 41 -61.16 -136.13 52.25
C ASP A 41 -60.23 -135.50 51.20
N SER A 42 -60.17 -136.06 50.00
CA SER A 42 -59.51 -135.45 48.85
C SER A 42 -60.15 -134.10 48.48
N LEU A 43 -61.48 -134.06 48.34
CA LEU A 43 -62.24 -132.85 48.03
C LEU A 43 -62.10 -131.77 49.13
N LYS A 44 -62.11 -132.16 50.41
CA LYS A 44 -61.84 -131.23 51.53
C LYS A 44 -60.44 -130.64 51.43
N SER A 45 -59.43 -131.46 51.11
CA SER A 45 -58.05 -130.99 50.95
C SER A 45 -57.93 -130.00 49.77
N GLU A 46 -58.57 -130.32 48.64
CA GLU A 46 -58.60 -129.42 47.48
C GLU A 46 -59.32 -128.11 47.80
N LEU A 47 -60.48 -128.17 48.49
CA LEU A 47 -61.24 -127.00 48.93
C LEU A 47 -60.39 -126.12 49.85
N ASN A 48 -59.70 -126.69 50.83
CA ASN A 48 -58.79 -125.96 51.71
C ASN A 48 -57.66 -125.28 50.92
N SER A 49 -57.06 -125.99 49.95
CA SER A 49 -56.03 -125.43 49.07
C SER A 49 -56.56 -124.24 48.25
N LYS A 50 -57.76 -124.37 47.66
CA LYS A 50 -58.40 -123.26 46.93
C LYS A 50 -58.74 -122.09 47.85
N ASN A 51 -59.26 -122.33 49.06
CA ASN A 51 -59.54 -121.28 50.04
C ASN A 51 -58.28 -120.52 50.44
N ASN A 52 -57.18 -121.23 50.71
CA ASN A 52 -55.89 -120.60 51.01
C ASN A 52 -55.39 -119.73 49.83
N ARG A 53 -55.61 -120.19 48.59
CA ARG A 53 -55.28 -119.41 47.40
C ARG A 53 -56.17 -118.18 47.23
N ILE A 54 -57.46 -118.27 47.58
CA ILE A 54 -58.38 -117.11 47.58
C ILE A 54 -57.88 -116.06 48.58
N TYR A 55 -57.60 -116.46 49.83
CA TYR A 55 -57.07 -115.52 50.83
C TYR A 55 -55.77 -114.83 50.37
N SER A 56 -54.86 -115.60 49.77
CA SER A 56 -53.62 -115.02 49.23
C SER A 56 -53.87 -114.02 48.09
N LEU A 57 -54.85 -114.28 47.23
CA LEU A 57 -55.23 -113.37 46.14
C LEU A 57 -55.92 -112.12 46.69
N GLU A 58 -56.79 -112.25 47.68
CA GLU A 58 -57.45 -111.12 48.34
C GLU A 58 -56.44 -110.18 48.99
N THR A 59 -55.42 -110.71 49.69
CA THR A 59 -54.34 -109.89 50.24
C THR A 59 -53.58 -109.15 49.14
N LYS A 60 -53.22 -109.84 48.05
CA LYS A 60 -52.52 -109.19 46.91
C LYS A 60 -53.36 -108.11 46.24
N LEU A 61 -54.68 -108.31 46.16
CA LEU A 61 -55.60 -107.36 45.55
C LEU A 61 -55.70 -106.10 46.43
N TYR A 62 -55.79 -106.28 47.75
CA TYR A 62 -55.74 -105.18 48.71
C TYR A 62 -54.43 -104.37 48.62
N ASP A 63 -53.29 -105.04 48.52
CA ASP A 63 -51.99 -104.35 48.35
C ASP A 63 -51.95 -103.56 47.05
N LYS A 64 -52.49 -104.10 45.95
CA LYS A 64 -52.58 -103.41 44.67
C LYS A 64 -53.52 -102.21 44.70
N ASP A 65 -54.63 -102.28 45.42
CA ASP A 65 -55.52 -101.14 45.61
C ASP A 65 -54.83 -99.99 46.35
N ASN A 66 -54.02 -100.31 47.37
CA ASN A 66 -53.22 -99.31 48.08
C ASN A 66 -52.16 -98.67 47.18
N GLU A 67 -51.44 -99.46 46.37
CA GLU A 67 -50.47 -98.94 45.39
C GLU A 67 -51.14 -98.01 44.37
N ILE A 68 -52.35 -98.36 43.89
CA ILE A 68 -53.14 -97.51 42.99
C ILE A 68 -53.52 -96.18 43.66
N LEU A 69 -53.89 -96.20 44.95
CA LEU A 69 -54.21 -94.97 45.68
C LEU A 69 -53.00 -94.05 45.86
N GLU A 70 -51.82 -94.61 46.12
CA GLU A 70 -50.58 -93.84 46.20
C GLU A 70 -50.20 -93.22 44.86
N LEU A 71 -50.25 -94.01 43.78
CA LEU A 71 -49.97 -93.51 42.43
C LEU A 71 -50.94 -92.39 42.03
N LYS A 72 -52.22 -92.51 42.37
CA LYS A 72 -53.22 -91.44 42.13
C LYS A 72 -52.83 -90.13 42.83
N ARG A 73 -52.39 -90.21 44.09
CA ARG A 73 -51.92 -89.02 44.83
C ARG A 73 -50.66 -88.40 44.20
N SER A 74 -49.72 -89.22 43.75
CA SER A 74 -48.52 -88.72 43.05
C SER A 74 -48.87 -88.02 41.74
N VAL A 75 -49.81 -88.57 40.95
CA VAL A 75 -50.28 -87.95 39.70
C VAL A 75 -50.94 -86.60 39.97
N GLU A 76 -51.77 -86.49 41.01
CA GLU A 76 -52.40 -85.23 41.41
C GLU A 76 -51.34 -84.18 41.77
N ASN A 77 -50.33 -84.57 42.56
CA ASN A 77 -49.23 -83.69 42.94
C ASN A 77 -48.42 -83.21 41.71
N TRP A 78 -48.07 -84.11 40.79
CA TRP A 78 -47.37 -83.72 39.56
C TRP A 78 -48.20 -82.78 38.69
N LYS A 79 -49.53 -82.96 38.65
CA LYS A 79 -50.43 -82.05 37.93
C LYS A 79 -50.39 -80.65 38.52
N ASP A 80 -50.39 -80.53 39.85
CA ASP A 80 -50.27 -79.23 40.53
C ASP A 80 -48.91 -78.57 40.27
N GLN A 81 -47.82 -79.34 40.31
CA GLN A 81 -46.48 -78.84 39.97
C GLN A 81 -46.39 -78.33 38.53
N ILE A 82 -46.98 -79.06 37.58
CA ILE A 82 -47.03 -78.66 36.16
C ILE A 82 -47.80 -77.35 36.01
N ASN A 83 -48.93 -77.19 36.71
CA ASN A 83 -49.71 -75.95 36.67
C ASN A 83 -48.91 -74.76 37.20
N LEU A 84 -48.22 -74.91 38.35
CA LEU A 84 -47.37 -73.87 38.92
C LEU A 84 -46.22 -73.46 37.99
N LEU A 85 -45.57 -74.44 37.36
CA LEU A 85 -44.51 -74.16 36.38
C LEU A 85 -45.06 -73.46 35.13
N SER A 86 -46.26 -73.84 34.68
CA SER A 86 -46.92 -73.20 33.54
C SER A 86 -47.25 -71.73 33.82
N GLU A 87 -47.77 -71.43 35.01
CA GLU A 87 -48.04 -70.06 35.45
C GLU A 87 -46.75 -69.24 35.57
N GLY A 88 -45.72 -69.81 36.21
CA GLY A 88 -44.41 -69.16 36.31
C GLY A 88 -43.77 -68.85 34.94
N SER A 89 -43.95 -69.75 33.97
CA SER A 89 -43.48 -69.54 32.59
C SER A 89 -44.23 -68.39 31.89
N LYS A 90 -45.55 -68.28 32.07
CA LYS A 90 -46.34 -67.16 31.54
C LYS A 90 -45.91 -65.81 32.12
N ASP A 91 -45.63 -65.77 33.42
CA ASP A 91 -45.15 -64.57 34.10
C ASP A 91 -43.77 -64.15 33.57
N GLN A 92 -42.86 -65.10 33.37
CA GLN A 92 -41.55 -64.84 32.77
C GLN A 92 -41.69 -64.32 31.34
N ASN A 93 -42.56 -64.90 30.52
CA ASN A 93 -42.79 -64.45 29.15
C ASN A 93 -43.33 -63.01 29.09
N THR A 94 -44.21 -62.66 30.03
CA THR A 94 -44.73 -61.28 30.18
C THR A 94 -43.60 -60.31 30.55
N LYS A 95 -42.71 -60.68 31.49
CA LYS A 95 -41.54 -59.86 31.84
C LYS A 95 -40.59 -59.67 30.66
N ILE A 96 -40.35 -60.71 29.87
CA ILE A 96 -39.52 -60.62 28.65
C ILE A 96 -40.13 -59.62 27.68
N THR A 97 -41.43 -59.72 27.40
CA THR A 97 -42.13 -58.80 26.48
C THR A 97 -42.02 -57.34 26.94
N ILE A 98 -42.12 -57.08 28.24
CA ILE A 98 -41.95 -55.72 28.80
C ILE A 98 -40.52 -55.22 28.61
N LEU A 99 -39.52 -56.06 28.89
CA LEU A 99 -38.11 -55.70 28.73
C LEU A 99 -37.74 -55.43 27.27
N GLU A 100 -38.27 -56.21 26.33
CA GLU A 100 -38.11 -55.98 24.88
C GLU A 100 -38.69 -54.61 24.48
N GLY A 101 -39.88 -54.27 24.96
CA GLY A 101 -40.47 -52.96 24.72
C GLY A 101 -39.64 -51.80 25.30
N GLN A 102 -39.09 -51.97 26.50
CA GLN A 102 -38.19 -50.99 27.11
C GLN A 102 -36.88 -50.83 26.33
N LEU A 103 -36.33 -51.93 25.82
CA LEU A 103 -35.11 -51.92 25.01
C LEU A 103 -35.34 -51.15 23.71
N GLU A 104 -36.47 -51.39 23.04
CA GLU A 104 -36.82 -50.69 21.79
C GLU A 104 -37.00 -49.19 21.99
N GLN A 105 -37.64 -48.78 23.09
CA GLN A 105 -37.76 -47.36 23.46
C GLN A 105 -36.39 -46.71 23.71
N LYS A 106 -35.48 -47.43 24.38
CA LYS A 106 -34.11 -46.94 24.60
C LYS A 106 -33.33 -46.82 23.29
N ASN A 107 -33.43 -47.81 22.39
CA ASN A 107 -32.81 -47.76 21.07
C ASN A 107 -33.30 -46.56 20.26
N THR A 108 -34.61 -46.33 20.23
CA THR A 108 -35.20 -45.15 19.57
C THR A 108 -34.65 -43.84 20.16
N LYS A 109 -34.52 -43.76 21.49
CA LYS A 109 -33.95 -42.57 22.15
C LYS A 109 -32.47 -42.36 21.78
N ILE A 110 -31.68 -43.44 21.71
CA ILE A 110 -30.27 -43.37 21.29
C ILE A 110 -30.16 -42.83 19.87
N LEU A 111 -30.92 -43.39 18.92
CA LEU A 111 -30.92 -42.94 17.52
C LEU A 111 -31.27 -41.45 17.38
N ASN A 112 -32.24 -40.97 18.18
CA ASN A 112 -32.60 -39.55 18.17
C ASN A 112 -31.50 -38.66 18.75
N LEU A 113 -30.81 -39.11 19.81
CA LEU A 113 -29.66 -38.38 20.37
C LEU A 113 -28.48 -38.33 19.39
N GLU A 114 -28.20 -39.43 18.67
CA GLU A 114 -27.16 -39.48 17.64
C GLU A 114 -27.42 -38.50 16.48
N ARG A 115 -28.68 -38.41 16.03
CA ARG A 115 -29.10 -37.40 15.03
C ARG A 115 -28.88 -35.98 15.56
N SER A 116 -29.36 -35.70 16.77
CA SER A 116 -29.19 -34.38 17.40
C SER A 116 -27.72 -34.00 17.56
N LEU A 117 -26.86 -34.96 17.89
CA LEU A 117 -25.41 -34.75 18.02
C LEU A 117 -24.77 -34.44 16.66
N THR A 118 -25.20 -35.14 15.61
CA THR A 118 -24.76 -34.88 14.23
C THR A 118 -25.14 -33.47 13.79
N ASP A 119 -26.39 -33.05 14.04
CA ASP A 119 -26.87 -31.71 13.69
C ASP A 119 -26.08 -30.61 14.42
N LYS A 120 -25.84 -30.80 15.73
CA LYS A 120 -25.05 -29.86 16.54
C LYS A 120 -23.59 -29.77 16.09
N ASN A 121 -22.98 -30.88 15.68
CA ASN A 121 -21.63 -30.86 15.11
C ASN A 121 -21.56 -30.08 13.79
N ASN A 122 -22.58 -30.20 12.93
CA ASN A 122 -22.67 -29.42 11.71
C ASN A 122 -22.85 -27.92 12.00
N GLU A 123 -23.67 -27.56 12.97
CA GLU A 123 -23.85 -26.17 13.43
C GLU A 123 -22.52 -25.57 13.94
N ILE A 124 -21.77 -26.31 14.77
CA ILE A 124 -20.45 -25.89 15.25
C ILE A 124 -19.47 -25.68 14.09
N LYS A 125 -19.47 -26.57 13.09
CA LYS A 125 -18.62 -26.44 11.91
C LYS A 125 -18.93 -25.17 11.13
N ASN A 126 -20.21 -24.85 10.94
CA ASN A 126 -20.63 -23.63 10.25
C ASN A 126 -20.22 -22.37 11.04
N LEU A 127 -20.47 -22.34 12.35
CA LEU A 127 -20.06 -21.22 13.21
C LEU A 127 -18.54 -20.99 13.19
N ASN A 128 -17.73 -22.06 13.12
CA ASN A 128 -16.28 -21.93 13.00
C ASN A 128 -15.85 -21.33 11.65
N ASN A 129 -16.56 -21.65 10.56
CA ASN A 129 -16.30 -21.04 9.25
C ASN A 129 -16.63 -19.54 9.29
N ASP A 130 -17.80 -19.17 9.80
CA ASP A 130 -18.23 -17.77 9.94
C ASP A 130 -17.23 -16.97 10.79
N LEU A 131 -16.75 -17.55 11.90
CA LEU A 131 -15.73 -16.94 12.75
C LEU A 131 -14.42 -16.69 11.99
N ASN A 132 -13.98 -17.64 11.16
CA ASN A 132 -12.78 -17.49 10.35
C ASN A 132 -12.94 -16.39 9.29
N GLU A 133 -14.10 -16.31 8.64
CA GLU A 133 -14.40 -15.24 7.69
C GLU A 133 -14.36 -13.86 8.36
N LYS A 134 -15.02 -13.71 9.52
CA LYS A 134 -14.99 -12.46 10.29
C LYS A 134 -13.59 -12.09 10.76
N ASN A 135 -12.77 -13.06 11.17
CA ASN A 135 -11.38 -12.81 11.53
C ASN A 135 -10.56 -12.29 10.33
N ASN A 136 -10.81 -12.81 9.13
CA ASN A 136 -10.14 -12.32 7.92
C ASN A 136 -10.62 -10.91 7.53
N GLU A 137 -11.92 -10.63 7.66
CA GLU A 137 -12.49 -9.29 7.47
C GLU A 137 -11.85 -8.27 8.43
N ILE A 138 -11.71 -8.61 9.71
CA ILE A 138 -11.05 -7.76 10.71
C ILE A 138 -9.59 -7.49 10.33
N LYS A 139 -8.84 -8.50 9.86
CA LYS A 139 -7.45 -8.31 9.41
C LYS A 139 -7.37 -7.36 8.22
N ALA A 140 -8.26 -7.50 7.25
CA ALA A 140 -8.31 -6.62 6.08
C ALA A 140 -8.63 -5.17 6.49
N LEU A 141 -9.63 -4.98 7.37
CA LEU A 141 -9.97 -3.66 7.91
C LEU A 141 -8.80 -3.01 8.66
N LYS A 142 -8.08 -3.78 9.50
CA LYS A 142 -6.88 -3.28 10.18
C LYS A 142 -5.80 -2.83 9.20
N SER A 143 -5.56 -3.60 8.14
CA SER A 143 -4.60 -3.22 7.08
C SER A 143 -5.02 -1.93 6.37
N ASN A 144 -6.31 -1.79 6.06
CA ASN A 144 -6.84 -0.58 5.43
C ASN A 144 -6.68 0.66 6.33
N ILE A 145 -7.00 0.53 7.62
CA ILE A 145 -6.81 1.61 8.60
C ILE A 145 -5.34 2.02 8.68
N SER A 146 -4.42 1.05 8.73
CA SER A 146 -2.98 1.34 8.73
C SER A 146 -2.55 2.07 7.46
N GLY A 147 -3.04 1.65 6.29
CA GLY A 147 -2.73 2.33 5.02
C GLY A 147 -3.31 3.74 4.96
N GLN A 148 -4.49 3.97 5.52
CA GLN A 148 -5.07 5.31 5.63
C GLN A 148 -4.27 6.20 6.58
N ALA A 149 -3.80 5.68 7.72
CA ALA A 149 -2.94 6.43 8.63
C ALA A 149 -1.66 6.90 7.93
N SER A 150 -0.94 6.02 7.24
CA SER A 150 0.25 6.40 6.49
C SER A 150 -0.02 7.44 5.38
N ARG A 151 -1.22 7.40 4.78
CA ARG A 151 -1.63 8.42 3.81
C ARG A 151 -1.91 9.77 4.46
N ILE A 152 -2.47 9.78 5.67
CA ILE A 152 -2.65 11.01 6.45
C ILE A 152 -1.28 11.61 6.79
N ASP A 153 -0.35 10.82 7.34
CA ASP A 153 1.00 11.28 7.67
C ASP A 153 1.69 11.91 6.45
N ALA A 154 1.57 11.28 5.27
CA ALA A 154 2.12 11.81 4.04
C ALA A 154 1.46 13.12 3.58
N LEU A 155 0.15 13.28 3.79
CA LEU A 155 -0.56 14.51 3.47
C LEU A 155 -0.18 15.65 4.43
N GLU A 156 -0.01 15.34 5.72
CA GLU A 156 0.46 16.30 6.72
C GLU A 156 1.87 16.80 6.37
N GLY A 157 2.80 15.91 6.03
CA GLY A 157 4.14 16.31 5.59
C GLY A 157 4.13 17.20 4.34
N ASN A 158 3.28 16.88 3.35
CA ASN A 158 3.12 17.74 2.16
C ASN A 158 2.54 19.12 2.52
N LEU A 159 1.65 19.20 3.50
CA LEU A 159 1.07 20.47 3.96
C LEU A 159 2.14 21.33 4.63
N ASP A 160 2.99 20.74 5.47
CA ASP A 160 4.10 21.42 6.13
C ASP A 160 5.14 21.95 5.12
N GLU A 161 5.47 21.18 4.09
CA GLU A 161 6.32 21.63 2.99
C GLU A 161 5.73 22.83 2.26
N LYS A 162 4.41 22.81 2.01
CA LYS A 162 3.72 23.94 1.36
C LYS A 162 3.67 25.17 2.25
N ALA A 163 3.45 25.00 3.56
CA ALA A 163 3.48 26.09 4.54
C ALA A 163 4.87 26.75 4.57
N THR A 164 5.94 25.95 4.66
CA THR A 164 7.32 26.45 4.63
C THR A 164 7.63 27.21 3.34
N LYS A 165 7.14 26.73 2.19
CA LYS A 165 7.30 27.43 0.91
C LYS A 165 6.53 28.74 0.88
N LEU A 166 5.34 28.79 1.48
CA LEU A 166 4.55 30.01 1.57
C LEU A 166 5.27 31.06 2.42
N ASP A 167 5.76 30.68 3.61
CA ASP A 167 6.51 31.59 4.50
C ASP A 167 7.75 32.18 3.80
N LYS A 168 8.43 31.36 2.98
CA LYS A 168 9.57 31.81 2.18
C LYS A 168 9.14 32.83 1.13
N LEU A 169 8.07 32.57 0.39
CA LEU A 169 7.54 33.48 -0.62
C LEU A 169 7.04 34.79 0.01
N GLU A 170 6.43 34.74 1.19
CA GLU A 170 6.02 35.93 1.95
C GLU A 170 7.23 36.76 2.36
N SER A 171 8.31 36.13 2.81
CA SER A 171 9.57 36.82 3.14
C SER A 171 10.21 37.47 1.91
N GLU A 172 10.28 36.75 0.79
CA GLU A 172 10.77 37.27 -0.50
C GLU A 172 9.93 38.46 -1.00
N LEU A 173 8.61 38.46 -0.77
CA LEU A 173 7.72 39.57 -1.08
C LEU A 173 8.04 40.82 -0.23
N VAL A 174 8.22 40.64 1.08
CA VAL A 174 8.58 41.73 2.00
C VAL A 174 9.92 42.35 1.61
N GLU A 175 10.92 41.54 1.25
CA GLU A 175 12.20 42.03 0.74
C GLU A 175 12.02 42.88 -0.52
N LYS A 176 11.17 42.44 -1.46
CA LYS A 176 10.87 43.20 -2.68
C LYS A 176 10.14 44.50 -2.40
N ASP A 177 9.25 44.54 -1.42
CA ASP A 177 8.60 45.80 -0.99
C ASP A 177 9.61 46.78 -0.39
N ILE A 178 10.59 46.29 0.37
CA ILE A 178 11.70 47.12 0.88
C ILE A 178 12.54 47.66 -0.29
N ASP A 179 12.89 46.82 -1.27
CA ASP A 179 13.61 47.24 -2.48
C ASP A 179 12.85 48.36 -3.22
N ILE A 180 11.54 48.19 -3.43
CA ILE A 180 10.68 49.19 -4.09
C ILE A 180 10.68 50.51 -3.33
N ASN A 181 10.55 50.47 -2.00
CA ASN A 181 10.59 51.67 -1.17
C ASN A 181 11.94 52.39 -1.26
N ASN A 182 13.05 51.64 -1.25
CA ASN A 182 14.39 52.18 -1.42
C ASN A 182 14.57 52.84 -2.79
N TYR A 183 14.12 52.21 -3.87
CA TYR A 183 14.16 52.79 -5.21
C TYR A 183 13.30 54.05 -5.31
N THR A 184 12.12 54.05 -4.70
CA THR A 184 11.24 55.24 -4.63
C THR A 184 11.94 56.41 -3.94
N TYR A 185 12.59 56.15 -2.80
CA TYR A 185 13.36 57.17 -2.08
C TYR A 185 14.53 57.73 -2.92
N GLN A 186 15.24 56.87 -3.67
CA GLN A 186 16.31 57.30 -4.56
C GLN A 186 15.78 58.19 -5.69
N LEU A 187 14.67 57.80 -6.32
CA LEU A 187 14.00 58.60 -7.36
C LEU A 187 13.54 59.97 -6.84
N ASP A 188 13.00 60.05 -5.63
CA ASP A 188 12.60 61.31 -5.00
C ASP A 188 13.82 62.23 -4.78
N LYS A 189 14.94 61.65 -4.33
CA LYS A 189 16.20 62.38 -4.14
C LYS A 189 16.76 62.92 -5.45
N GLU A 190 16.77 62.11 -6.51
CA GLU A 190 17.20 62.53 -7.85
C GLU A 190 16.30 63.63 -8.41
N SER A 191 14.98 63.52 -8.19
CA SER A 191 14.03 64.55 -8.61
C SER A 191 14.28 65.90 -7.92
N LEU A 192 14.61 65.89 -6.62
CA LEU A 192 15.00 67.11 -5.89
C LEU A 192 16.31 67.70 -6.41
N LEU A 193 17.31 66.86 -6.69
CA LEU A 193 18.58 67.30 -7.24
C LEU A 193 18.39 67.93 -8.62
N LYS A 194 17.59 67.29 -9.48
CA LYS A 194 17.22 67.84 -10.79
C LYS A 194 16.56 69.21 -10.66
N ASN A 195 15.54 69.35 -9.81
CA ASN A 195 14.87 70.63 -9.59
C ASN A 195 15.84 71.71 -9.08
N ASN A 196 16.82 71.35 -8.24
CA ASN A 196 17.84 72.28 -7.77
C ASN A 196 18.79 72.73 -8.90
N LEU A 197 19.21 71.80 -9.75
CA LEU A 197 20.00 72.09 -10.94
C LEU A 197 19.22 72.98 -11.91
N ASP A 198 17.96 72.66 -12.20
CA ASP A 198 17.09 73.47 -13.06
C ASP A 198 16.97 74.92 -12.54
N TYR A 199 16.84 75.10 -11.22
CA TYR A 199 16.86 76.42 -10.58
C TYR A 199 18.20 77.13 -10.77
N LYS A 200 19.32 76.45 -10.55
CA LYS A 200 20.66 77.03 -10.72
C LYS A 200 20.95 77.39 -12.18
N THR A 201 20.52 76.55 -13.12
CA THR A 201 20.57 76.84 -14.56
C THR A 201 19.79 78.11 -14.87
N SER A 202 18.55 78.23 -14.37
CA SER A 202 17.74 79.45 -14.54
C SER A 202 18.41 80.71 -13.95
N GLN A 203 19.11 80.58 -12.82
CA GLN A 203 19.86 81.69 -12.22
C GLN A 203 21.05 82.12 -13.09
N LEU A 204 21.81 81.15 -13.62
CA LEU A 204 22.95 81.42 -14.50
C LEU A 204 22.49 82.00 -15.84
N GLU A 205 21.39 81.51 -16.40
CA GLU A 205 20.78 82.07 -17.63
C GLU A 205 20.44 83.54 -17.43
N LEU A 206 19.83 83.91 -16.30
CA LEU A 206 19.52 85.30 -15.96
C LEU A 206 20.79 86.14 -15.74
N GLU A 207 21.83 85.59 -15.12
CA GLU A 207 23.11 86.29 -14.93
C GLU A 207 23.80 86.56 -16.26
N VAL A 208 23.80 85.60 -17.18
CA VAL A 208 24.30 85.77 -18.55
C VAL A 208 23.48 86.83 -19.29
N GLU A 209 22.16 86.86 -19.13
CA GLU A 209 21.28 87.87 -19.72
C GLU A 209 21.59 89.28 -19.17
N ILE A 210 21.72 89.43 -17.86
CA ILE A 210 22.10 90.72 -17.23
C ILE A 210 23.50 91.17 -17.66
N LEU A 211 24.46 90.24 -17.78
CA LEU A 211 25.80 90.57 -18.26
C LEU A 211 25.77 91.00 -19.72
N ARG A 212 25.00 90.33 -20.58
CA ARG A 212 24.76 90.78 -21.95
C ARG A 212 24.17 92.18 -22.00
N ASP A 213 23.13 92.46 -21.19
CA ASP A 213 22.53 93.80 -21.11
C ASP A 213 23.51 94.84 -20.57
N LYS A 214 24.38 94.49 -19.62
CA LYS A 214 25.39 95.40 -19.06
C LYS A 214 26.52 95.70 -20.04
N TYR A 215 27.03 94.70 -20.75
CA TYR A 215 28.01 94.89 -21.83
C TYR A 215 27.36 95.49 -23.10
N ALA A 216 26.02 95.54 -23.18
CA ALA A 216 25.32 96.31 -24.20
C ALA A 216 25.17 97.81 -23.86
N ASP A 217 25.34 98.22 -22.59
CA ASP A 217 25.27 99.62 -22.13
C ASP A 217 26.67 100.26 -21.92
N ASP A 218 27.74 99.46 -21.80
CA ASP A 218 29.14 99.93 -21.74
C ASP A 218 29.86 99.85 -23.13
N ASN A 219 29.22 99.29 -24.17
CA ASN A 219 29.70 99.24 -25.57
C ASN A 219 28.86 100.15 -26.49
N ASP A 220 28.61 101.39 -26.07
CA ASP A 220 28.07 102.45 -26.94
C ASP A 220 29.13 103.54 -27.24
N ASP A 221 30.41 103.27 -26.91
CA ASP A 221 31.59 103.97 -27.39
C ASP A 221 32.74 102.93 -27.52
N ASP A 222 33.48 102.98 -28.63
CA ASP A 222 34.57 102.10 -29.09
C ASP A 222 34.13 100.84 -29.88
N ASP A 223 33.41 101.09 -30.99
CA ASP A 223 33.74 100.45 -32.28
C ASP A 223 35.21 100.82 -32.62
N ASP A 224 35.95 99.88 -33.22
CA ASP A 224 37.31 100.01 -33.81
C ASP A 224 38.46 99.29 -33.05
N ASP A 225 38.46 97.95 -32.97
CA ASP A 225 39.72 97.19 -32.72
C ASP A 225 39.66 95.69 -33.13
N ASP A 226 38.76 95.28 -34.04
CA ASP A 226 38.76 93.93 -34.65
C ASP A 226 39.03 93.96 -36.19
N ASN A 227 39.18 95.15 -36.79
CA ASN A 227 39.42 95.26 -38.25
C ASN A 227 40.87 94.93 -38.65
N ASP A 228 41.86 95.05 -37.76
CA ASP A 228 43.27 94.84 -38.13
C ASP A 228 43.62 93.36 -38.33
N LEU A 229 42.86 92.41 -37.76
CA LEU A 229 43.08 90.96 -37.95
C LEU A 229 42.38 90.43 -39.21
N GLU A 230 41.17 90.92 -39.51
CA GLU A 230 40.43 90.57 -40.74
C GLU A 230 41.15 91.15 -41.97
N ASP A 231 41.68 92.38 -41.89
CA ASP A 231 42.49 92.99 -42.97
C ASP A 231 43.77 92.17 -43.29
N ILE A 232 44.32 91.45 -42.30
CA ILE A 232 45.52 90.60 -42.49
C ILE A 232 45.16 89.20 -42.96
N GLU A 233 44.02 88.63 -42.55
CA GLU A 233 43.49 87.42 -43.18
C GLU A 233 43.26 87.65 -44.68
N ASP A 234 42.58 88.74 -45.05
CA ASP A 234 42.36 89.14 -46.45
C ASP A 234 43.68 89.36 -47.21
N MET A 235 44.69 90.00 -46.59
CA MET A 235 46.00 90.21 -47.22
C MET A 235 46.74 88.89 -47.47
N LEU A 236 46.71 87.95 -46.52
CA LEU A 236 47.38 86.67 -46.65
C LEU A 236 46.72 85.78 -47.69
N GLU A 237 45.39 85.80 -47.78
CA GLU A 237 44.63 85.15 -48.84
C GLU A 237 44.94 85.75 -50.23
N ASP A 238 45.28 87.04 -50.34
CA ASP A 238 45.59 87.67 -51.63
C ASP A 238 47.05 87.47 -52.08
N ASP A 239 48.01 87.46 -51.15
CA ASP A 239 49.46 87.48 -51.47
C ASP A 239 50.17 86.13 -51.23
N TYR A 240 49.58 85.22 -50.46
CA TYR A 240 50.21 83.95 -50.04
C TYR A 240 49.34 82.70 -50.27
N ASP A 241 48.29 82.79 -51.11
CA ASP A 241 47.39 81.67 -51.46
C ASP A 241 48.06 80.53 -52.24
N GLU A 242 49.23 80.76 -52.85
CA GLU A 242 49.93 79.77 -53.65
C GLU A 242 51.44 79.77 -53.36
N TYR A 243 52.01 78.58 -53.13
CA TYR A 243 53.45 78.35 -53.13
C TYR A 243 53.82 77.42 -54.30
N GLU A 244 54.57 77.92 -55.28
CA GLU A 244 55.07 77.15 -56.41
C GLU A 244 56.49 76.61 -56.16
N ASP A 245 56.64 75.28 -56.11
CA ASP A 245 57.92 74.57 -56.23
C ASP A 245 58.03 73.98 -57.65
N ASP A 246 59.26 73.80 -58.16
CA ASP A 246 59.56 73.38 -59.54
C ASP A 246 58.79 72.11 -60.00
N ASP A 247 58.35 71.26 -59.06
CA ASP A 247 57.63 70.00 -59.30
C ASP A 247 56.19 69.94 -58.70
N VAL A 248 55.81 70.85 -57.78
CA VAL A 248 54.51 70.84 -57.07
C VAL A 248 54.10 72.26 -56.65
N THR A 249 52.82 72.59 -56.83
CA THR A 249 52.21 73.82 -56.30
C THR A 249 51.38 73.47 -55.05
N PHE A 250 51.54 74.22 -53.95
CA PHE A 250 50.67 74.14 -52.78
C PHE A 250 49.70 75.33 -52.77
N ASP A 251 48.41 75.02 -52.77
CA ASP A 251 47.34 76.02 -52.68
C ASP A 251 46.82 76.08 -51.24
N PHE A 252 46.55 77.29 -50.74
CA PHE A 252 46.01 77.56 -49.41
C PHE A 252 44.73 78.40 -49.51
N ASP A 253 43.54 77.82 -49.30
CA ASP A 253 42.25 78.51 -49.46
C ASP A 253 41.65 79.05 -48.15
N ASP A 254 42.29 78.87 -46.98
CA ASP A 254 41.81 79.40 -45.69
C ASP A 254 42.99 79.82 -44.80
N PHE A 255 43.01 81.10 -44.44
CA PHE A 255 43.95 81.66 -43.48
C PHE A 255 43.19 82.09 -42.23
N ARG A 256 43.70 81.68 -41.06
CA ARG A 256 43.14 82.11 -39.77
C ARG A 256 44.18 82.73 -38.89
N VAL A 257 44.04 84.02 -38.66
CA VAL A 257 44.91 84.84 -37.84
C VAL A 257 44.20 85.14 -36.53
N SER A 258 44.88 84.86 -35.42
CA SER A 258 44.32 85.11 -34.10
C SER A 258 45.39 85.55 -33.13
N GLN A 259 45.11 86.58 -32.33
CA GLN A 259 46.02 86.99 -31.27
C GLN A 259 45.81 86.15 -30.01
N ARG A 260 46.89 85.61 -29.46
CA ARG A 260 46.86 84.84 -28.21
C ARG A 260 46.87 85.78 -27.01
N SER A 261 46.44 85.27 -25.86
CA SER A 261 46.39 86.03 -24.59
C SER A 261 47.75 86.57 -24.11
N ASN A 262 48.86 86.13 -24.70
CA ASN A 262 50.22 86.57 -24.41
C ASN A 262 50.77 87.61 -25.40
N GLY A 263 50.00 88.02 -26.42
CA GLY A 263 50.41 88.98 -27.44
C GLY A 263 50.73 88.32 -28.78
N ASP A 264 51.25 87.08 -28.77
CA ASP A 264 51.68 86.36 -29.97
C ASP A 264 50.56 86.23 -31.01
N ILE A 265 50.92 86.41 -32.27
CA ILE A 265 50.04 86.16 -33.41
C ILE A 265 50.12 84.70 -33.78
N ARG A 266 48.96 84.05 -33.91
CA ARG A 266 48.85 82.70 -34.45
C ARG A 266 48.24 82.78 -35.83
N VAL A 267 48.95 82.22 -36.81
CA VAL A 267 48.48 82.05 -38.18
C VAL A 267 48.26 80.56 -38.42
N LYS A 268 47.15 80.22 -39.05
CA LYS A 268 46.89 78.88 -39.56
C LYS A 268 46.68 78.96 -41.06
N LEU A 269 47.46 78.19 -41.80
CA LEU A 269 47.33 78.01 -43.24
C LEU A 269 46.75 76.63 -43.48
N TYR A 270 45.64 76.56 -44.18
CA TYR A 270 45.02 75.29 -44.56
C TYR A 270 45.30 75.04 -46.03
N GLY A 271 46.01 73.96 -46.33
CA GLY A 271 46.31 73.55 -47.68
C GLY A 271 45.18 72.74 -48.29
N ASP A 272 44.84 72.98 -49.55
CA ASP A 272 43.69 72.34 -50.21
C ASP A 272 44.06 71.27 -51.23
N ASN A 273 45.34 71.15 -51.58
CA ASN A 273 45.77 70.31 -52.70
C ASN A 273 46.96 69.37 -52.40
N PHE A 274 47.33 69.20 -51.13
CA PHE A 274 48.40 68.29 -50.70
C PHE A 274 48.03 67.53 -49.43
N ASP A 275 48.58 66.31 -49.29
CA ASP A 275 48.52 65.49 -48.07
C ASP A 275 49.92 65.39 -47.45
N LYS A 276 49.99 65.42 -46.11
CA LYS A 276 51.19 65.20 -45.30
C LYS A 276 52.04 63.98 -45.71
N ARG A 277 51.42 62.93 -46.23
CA ARG A 277 52.04 61.61 -46.45
C ARG A 277 52.71 61.49 -47.81
N ASP A 278 52.29 62.28 -48.79
CA ASP A 278 52.69 62.17 -50.18
C ASP A 278 53.41 63.45 -50.64
N GLU A 279 52.70 64.47 -51.12
CA GLU A 279 53.27 65.66 -51.79
C GLU A 279 54.08 66.57 -50.87
N TRP A 280 53.69 66.72 -49.60
CA TRP A 280 54.36 67.61 -48.64
C TRP A 280 55.86 67.30 -48.42
N LYS A 281 56.26 66.04 -48.58
CA LYS A 281 57.64 65.58 -48.30
C LYS A 281 58.65 65.92 -49.39
N ASP A 282 58.16 66.10 -50.61
CA ASP A 282 59.01 66.28 -51.79
C ASP A 282 59.33 67.76 -52.06
N ARG A 283 58.74 68.69 -51.29
CA ARG A 283 59.00 70.14 -51.37
C ARG A 283 60.44 70.52 -51.00
N ASP A 284 60.94 71.60 -51.60
CA ASP A 284 62.14 72.27 -51.13
C ASP A 284 61.85 72.98 -49.81
N LYS A 285 62.27 72.32 -48.72
CA LYS A 285 62.14 72.82 -47.35
C LYS A 285 62.79 74.19 -47.13
N SER A 286 63.83 74.54 -47.90
CA SER A 286 64.48 75.84 -47.76
C SER A 286 63.63 76.92 -48.40
N GLU A 287 63.13 76.70 -49.61
CA GLU A 287 62.30 77.68 -50.32
C GLU A 287 60.93 77.85 -49.63
N PHE A 288 60.34 76.76 -49.12
CA PHE A 288 59.08 76.86 -48.38
C PHE A 288 59.26 77.59 -47.04
N ARG A 289 60.42 77.42 -46.40
CA ARG A 289 60.74 78.20 -45.20
C ARG A 289 60.89 79.68 -45.52
N ASP A 290 61.52 80.02 -46.65
CA ASP A 290 61.64 81.41 -47.11
C ASP A 290 60.24 82.01 -47.36
N PHE A 291 59.31 81.23 -47.93
CA PHE A 291 57.90 81.62 -48.08
C PHE A 291 57.21 81.92 -46.73
N ILE A 292 57.39 81.05 -45.72
CA ILE A 292 56.83 81.30 -44.39
C ILE A 292 57.52 82.49 -43.70
N GLU A 293 58.82 82.72 -43.96
CA GLU A 293 59.55 83.88 -43.45
C GLU A 293 59.03 85.19 -44.07
N ASP A 294 58.79 85.23 -45.38
CA ASP A 294 58.17 86.37 -46.06
C ASP A 294 56.75 86.65 -45.52
N LEU A 295 55.95 85.60 -45.34
CA LEU A 295 54.62 85.70 -44.72
C LEU A 295 54.69 86.29 -43.31
N CYS A 296 55.63 85.81 -42.48
CA CYS A 296 55.80 86.34 -41.13
C CYS A 296 56.31 87.79 -41.15
N ASP A 297 57.22 88.14 -42.05
CA ASP A 297 57.74 89.51 -42.19
C ASP A 297 56.63 90.51 -42.57
N ASP A 298 55.64 90.08 -43.35
CA ASP A 298 54.50 90.92 -43.72
C ASP A 298 53.54 91.13 -42.54
N ILE A 299 53.26 90.07 -41.78
CA ILE A 299 52.45 90.16 -40.55
C ILE A 299 53.18 90.97 -39.46
N ASP A 300 54.50 90.82 -39.34
CA ASP A 300 55.31 91.49 -38.32
C ASP A 300 55.30 93.02 -38.46
N LYS A 301 55.15 93.54 -39.70
CA LYS A 301 55.06 94.98 -39.97
C LYS A 301 53.91 95.64 -39.22
N ASP A 302 52.81 94.91 -39.04
CA ASP A 302 51.59 95.44 -38.46
C ASP A 302 51.51 95.14 -36.95
N PHE A 303 51.96 93.96 -36.52
CA PHE A 303 51.81 93.55 -35.12
C PHE A 303 53.04 93.75 -34.23
N ASN A 304 54.26 93.64 -34.74
CA ASN A 304 55.51 93.66 -33.95
C ASN A 304 55.52 92.67 -32.76
N GLU A 305 54.94 91.48 -32.96
CA GLU A 305 54.81 90.43 -31.94
C GLU A 305 55.34 89.11 -32.49
N ASP A 306 55.65 88.15 -31.60
CA ASP A 306 56.10 86.82 -32.04
C ASP A 306 54.97 86.10 -32.80
N ILE A 307 55.31 85.48 -33.94
CA ILE A 307 54.33 84.83 -34.82
C ILE A 307 54.53 83.32 -34.79
N ILE A 308 53.45 82.57 -34.62
CA ILE A 308 53.44 81.11 -34.71
C ILE A 308 52.56 80.71 -35.88
N VAL A 309 53.17 80.05 -36.85
CA VAL A 309 52.52 79.60 -38.08
C VAL A 309 52.31 78.09 -38.02
N TYR A 310 51.07 77.67 -38.21
CA TYR A 310 50.69 76.26 -38.35
C TYR A 310 50.22 76.00 -39.76
N VAL A 311 50.81 75.01 -40.42
CA VAL A 311 50.37 74.58 -41.76
C VAL A 311 49.63 73.25 -41.62
N TYR A 312 48.44 73.17 -42.22
CA TYR A 312 47.57 72.00 -42.27
C TYR A 312 47.43 71.52 -43.71
N ASP A 313 47.22 70.22 -43.90
CA ASP A 313 46.91 69.62 -45.20
C ASP A 313 45.39 69.56 -45.49
N GLU A 314 45.01 68.99 -46.63
CA GLU A 314 43.59 68.91 -47.07
C GLU A 314 42.68 68.10 -46.11
N ASP A 315 43.28 67.31 -45.22
CA ASP A 315 42.62 66.45 -44.22
C ASP A 315 42.61 67.08 -42.81
N ASP A 316 42.98 68.37 -42.67
CA ASP A 316 43.20 69.09 -41.40
C ASP A 316 44.31 68.50 -40.51
N ASP A 317 45.22 67.68 -41.06
CA ASP A 317 46.39 67.16 -40.35
C ASP A 317 47.52 68.22 -40.36
N GLU A 318 48.02 68.62 -39.19
CA GLU A 318 49.11 69.59 -39.07
C GLU A 318 50.42 69.02 -39.67
N VAL A 319 50.99 69.71 -40.65
CA VAL A 319 52.16 69.25 -41.42
C VAL A 319 53.45 69.99 -41.08
N ALA A 320 53.34 71.22 -40.58
CA ALA A 320 54.46 71.97 -40.04
C ALA A 320 54.04 73.04 -39.02
N GLU A 321 54.95 73.35 -38.11
CA GLU A 321 54.89 74.48 -37.17
C GLU A 321 56.18 75.31 -37.28
N TYR A 322 56.03 76.60 -37.52
CA TYR A 322 57.10 77.58 -37.54
C TYR A 322 56.88 78.64 -36.46
N GLU A 323 57.98 79.12 -35.87
CA GLU A 323 57.98 80.23 -34.90
C GLU A 323 58.91 81.33 -35.41
N TYR A 324 58.35 82.52 -35.59
CA TYR A 324 59.06 83.73 -35.94
C TYR A 324 59.21 84.61 -34.69
N ASP A 325 60.46 84.86 -34.29
CA ASP A 325 60.79 85.76 -33.18
C ASP A 325 60.94 87.19 -33.73
N HIS A 326 60.02 88.08 -33.34
CA HIS A 326 60.02 89.48 -33.79
C HIS A 326 61.34 90.20 -33.44
N ARG A 327 61.93 89.90 -32.28
CA ARG A 327 63.12 90.64 -31.79
C ARG A 327 64.38 90.26 -32.55
N ASP A 328 64.45 89.02 -32.99
CA ASP A 328 65.59 88.46 -33.69
C ASP A 328 65.37 88.43 -35.22
N ASN A 329 64.18 88.83 -35.73
CA ASN A 329 63.71 88.73 -37.11
C ASN A 329 64.14 87.40 -37.74
N LYS A 330 63.76 86.31 -37.07
CA LYS A 330 64.23 85.00 -37.44
C LYS A 330 63.18 83.94 -37.23
N ILE A 331 62.91 83.22 -38.31
CA ILE A 331 62.09 82.02 -38.26
C ILE A 331 62.87 80.81 -37.73
N SER A 332 62.20 79.98 -36.94
CA SER A 332 62.69 78.69 -36.46
C SER A 332 61.64 77.60 -36.64
N ASP A 333 62.05 76.48 -37.22
CA ASP A 333 61.16 75.34 -37.46
C ASP A 333 61.02 74.58 -36.13
N ARG A 334 59.79 74.45 -35.64
CA ARG A 334 59.52 73.70 -34.40
C ARG A 334 59.30 72.23 -34.68
N ASP A 335 58.43 71.94 -35.64
CA ASP A 335 58.12 70.59 -36.09
C ASP A 335 57.78 70.61 -37.60
N GLU A 336 58.41 69.73 -38.39
CA GLU A 336 58.06 69.47 -39.79
C GLU A 336 57.94 67.96 -40.00
N TYR A 337 56.81 67.49 -40.54
CA TYR A 337 56.43 66.08 -40.53
C TYR A 337 56.53 65.34 -41.86
#